data_AF-A0A937PFK4-F1
#
_entry.id   AF-A0A937PFK4-F1
#
_cell.length_a   1.000
_cell.length_b   1.000
_cell.length_c   1.000
_cell.angle_alpha   90.00
_cell.angle_beta   90.00
_cell.angle_gamma   90.00
#
_symmetry.space_group_name_H-M   'P 1'
#
loop_
_entity.id
_entity.type
_entity.pdbx_description
1 polymer ?
#
loop_
_entity_poly.entity_id
_entity_poly.type
_entity_poly.pdbx_seq_one_letter_code
_entity_poly.pdbx_strand_id
1 'polypeptide(L)'
;PASVIEAIAAGRKAAASIDKYLGGTGDISEVLAPPSEFSLCVSKDDGFFEWTRPSMPALPVEKRTDNFEEVELGLSNEAAAKEGRRCLQCAVRCVITPPPLPPKPGKNKHRLRQKVASR
;
A
#
# COMPACT_ATOMS: atom_id res chain seq x y z
N PRO A 1 -14.73 -8.68 20.61
CA PRO A 1 -13.93 -8.68 19.37
C PRO A 1 -12.47 -8.39 19.76
N ALA A 2 -11.51 -9.17 19.26
CA ALA A 2 -10.09 -8.88 19.49
C ALA A 2 -9.63 -7.73 18.58
N SER A 3 -8.72 -6.89 19.07
CA SER A 3 -8.08 -5.85 18.27
C SER A 3 -7.06 -6.44 17.28
N VAL A 4 -6.69 -5.66 16.26
CA VAL A 4 -5.63 -6.05 15.30
C VAL A 4 -4.32 -6.37 16.02
N ILE A 5 -3.99 -5.62 17.08
CA ILE A 5 -2.77 -5.82 17.87
C ILE A 5 -2.81 -7.17 18.61
N GLU A 6 -3.96 -7.51 19.20
CA GLU A 6 -4.15 -8.79 19.89
C GLU A 6 -4.07 -9.98 18.93
N ALA A 7 -4.62 -9.85 17.72
CA ALA A 7 -4.53 -10.88 16.70
C ALA A 7 -3.07 -11.12 16.26
N ILE A 8 -2.29 -10.06 16.05
CA ILE A 8 -0.86 -10.16 15.73
C ILE A 8 -0.08 -10.82 16.87
N ALA A 9 -0.34 -10.41 18.13
CA ALA A 9 0.31 -10.99 19.29
C ALA A 9 0.01 -12.50 19.45
N ALA A 10 -1.24 -12.91 19.21
CA ALA A 10 -1.64 -14.30 19.24
C ALA A 10 -0.93 -15.13 18.15
N GLY A 11 -0.85 -14.61 16.91
CA GLY A 11 -0.13 -15.27 15.82
C GLY A 11 1.35 -15.47 16.13
N ARG A 12 2.01 -14.45 16.68
CA ARG A 12 3.42 -14.55 17.12
C ARG A 12 3.62 -15.61 18.20
N LYS A 13 2.71 -15.69 19.18
CA LYS A 13 2.75 -16.72 20.22
C LYS A 13 2.55 -18.13 19.65
N ALA A 14 1.65 -18.30 18.69
CA ALA A 14 1.42 -19.56 18.01
C ALA A 14 2.66 -20.01 17.24
N ALA A 15 3.25 -19.13 16.42
CA ALA A 15 4.47 -19.43 15.66
C ALA A 15 5.63 -19.87 16.56
N ALA A 16 5.90 -19.12 17.64
CA ALA A 16 6.96 -19.47 18.60
C ALA A 16 6.70 -20.81 19.32
N SER A 17 5.43 -21.18 19.54
CA SER A 17 5.07 -22.46 20.17
C SER A 17 5.25 -23.63 19.21
N ILE A 18 4.87 -23.43 17.94
CA ILE A 18 5.06 -24.43 16.87
C ILE A 18 6.55 -24.70 16.66
N ASP A 19 7.37 -23.65 16.57
CA ASP A 19 8.82 -23.80 16.38
C ASP A 19 9.46 -24.59 17.54
N LYS A 20 9.13 -24.25 18.80
CA LYS A 20 9.57 -25.01 19.98
C LYS A 20 9.12 -26.47 19.95
N TYR A 21 7.89 -26.72 19.52
CA TYR A 21 7.36 -28.08 19.40
C TYR A 21 8.13 -28.91 18.36
N LEU A 22 8.58 -28.27 17.28
CA LEU A 22 9.39 -28.88 16.23
C LEU A 22 10.89 -28.94 16.56
N GLY A 23 11.31 -28.55 17.77
CA GLY A 23 12.69 -28.62 18.24
C GLY A 23 13.53 -27.35 17.98
N GLY A 24 12.90 -26.27 17.52
CA GLY A 24 13.53 -24.95 17.39
C GLY A 24 13.62 -24.19 18.72
N THR A 25 14.18 -22.97 18.68
CA THR A 25 14.38 -22.12 19.87
C THR A 25 13.12 -21.32 20.25
N GLY A 26 12.14 -21.25 19.34
CA GLY A 26 10.99 -20.36 19.38
C GLY A 26 11.33 -18.91 19.08
N ASP A 27 12.51 -18.65 18.51
CA ASP A 27 12.93 -17.31 18.14
C ASP A 27 12.34 -16.90 16.78
N ILE A 28 11.39 -15.97 16.84
CA ILE A 28 10.73 -15.37 15.68
C ILE A 28 11.13 -13.90 15.50
N SER A 29 12.30 -13.51 16.01
CA SER A 29 12.83 -12.15 15.88
C SER A 29 13.53 -11.90 14.54
N GLU A 30 13.59 -12.91 13.68
CA GLU A 30 14.21 -12.81 12.36
C GLU A 30 13.62 -11.66 11.53
N VAL A 31 14.53 -10.93 10.88
CA VAL A 31 14.18 -9.86 9.97
C VAL A 31 14.30 -10.44 8.56
N LEU A 32 13.18 -10.94 8.03
CA LEU A 32 13.13 -11.62 6.73
C LEU A 32 13.42 -10.69 5.54
N ALA A 33 13.24 -9.39 5.72
CA ALA A 33 13.52 -8.39 4.71
C ALA A 33 14.06 -7.12 5.37
N PRO A 34 15.04 -6.44 4.75
CA PRO A 34 15.48 -5.13 5.24
C PRO A 34 14.28 -4.15 5.28
N PRO A 35 14.33 -3.13 6.15
CA PRO A 35 13.33 -2.08 6.15
C PRO A 35 13.19 -1.50 4.74
N SER A 36 11.96 -1.44 4.24
CA SER A 36 11.71 -0.84 2.94
C SER A 36 12.03 0.66 3.01
N GLU A 37 13.08 1.06 2.29
CA GLU A 37 13.33 2.46 2.00
C GLU A 37 12.38 2.90 0.89
N PHE A 38 11.38 3.71 1.23
CA PHE A 38 10.53 4.32 0.23
C PHE A 38 11.28 5.48 -0.44
N SER A 39 11.57 5.37 -1.73
CA SER A 39 11.97 6.54 -2.51
C SER A 39 10.77 7.49 -2.63
N LEU A 40 10.97 8.74 -2.19
CA LEU A 40 9.94 9.79 -2.24
C LEU A 40 9.72 10.26 -3.69
N CYS A 41 8.96 9.50 -4.46
CA CYS A 41 8.48 9.94 -5.76
C CYS A 41 7.23 9.17 -6.18
N VAL A 42 6.06 9.70 -5.78
CA VAL A 42 4.85 9.47 -6.59
C VAL A 42 5.24 9.79 -8.04
N SER A 43 5.02 8.83 -8.94
CA SER A 43 5.59 8.83 -10.30
C SER A 43 5.49 10.22 -10.93
N LYS A 44 6.65 10.75 -11.34
CA LYS A 44 6.77 12.03 -12.05
C LYS A 44 6.63 11.86 -13.57
N ASP A 45 6.17 10.69 -13.99
CA ASP A 45 6.05 10.34 -15.40
C ASP A 45 4.97 11.22 -16.05
N ASP A 46 5.27 11.71 -17.25
CA ASP A 46 4.34 12.54 -18.00
C ASP A 46 3.03 11.78 -18.27
N GLY A 47 1.90 12.46 -18.03
CA GLY A 47 0.58 11.87 -18.22
C GLY A 47 0.25 10.74 -17.23
N PHE A 48 0.96 10.60 -16.10
CA PHE A 48 0.72 9.54 -15.11
C PHE A 48 -0.77 9.40 -14.71
N PHE A 49 -1.48 10.52 -14.52
CA PHE A 49 -2.91 10.51 -14.18
C PHE A 49 -3.82 10.04 -15.32
N GLU A 50 -3.33 10.07 -16.56
CA GLU A 50 -4.03 9.61 -17.76
C GLU A 50 -3.79 8.11 -18.02
N TRP A 51 -2.86 7.47 -17.30
CA TRP A 51 -2.57 6.06 -17.49
C TRP A 51 -3.76 5.19 -17.05
N THR A 52 -4.28 4.43 -18.00
CA THR A 52 -5.36 3.47 -17.78
C THR A 52 -4.84 2.14 -17.26
N ARG A 53 -5.71 1.40 -16.57
CA ARG A 53 -5.42 0.02 -16.15
C ARG A 53 -5.30 -0.87 -17.39
N PRO A 54 -4.22 -1.66 -17.54
CA PRO A 54 -4.16 -2.63 -18.63
C PRO A 54 -5.26 -3.67 -18.45
N SER A 55 -5.89 -4.06 -19.55
CA SER A 55 -6.86 -5.15 -19.52
C SER A 55 -6.14 -6.46 -19.26
N MET A 56 -6.63 -7.25 -18.30
CA MET A 56 -6.14 -8.61 -18.07
C MET A 56 -6.58 -9.50 -19.24
N PRO A 57 -5.65 -10.15 -19.97
CA PRO A 57 -6.02 -11.19 -20.93
C PRO A 57 -6.75 -12.31 -20.21
N ALA A 58 -7.86 -12.76 -20.77
CA ALA A 58 -8.66 -13.81 -20.17
C ALA A 58 -9.02 -14.88 -21.21
N LEU A 59 -9.17 -16.12 -20.74
CA LEU A 59 -9.66 -17.23 -21.55
C LEU A 59 -11.05 -16.88 -22.11
N PRO A 60 -11.37 -17.17 -23.40
CA PRO A 60 -12.71 -16.95 -23.95
C PRO A 60 -13.78 -17.64 -23.11
N VAL A 61 -14.95 -17.01 -22.96
CA VAL A 61 -16.02 -17.46 -22.04
C VAL A 61 -16.49 -18.86 -22.39
N GLU A 62 -16.54 -19.19 -23.66
CA GLU A 62 -16.99 -20.47 -24.22
C GLU A 62 -16.08 -21.63 -23.78
N LYS A 63 -14.84 -21.33 -23.40
CA LYS A 63 -13.83 -22.32 -22.98
C LYS A 63 -13.66 -22.40 -21.46
N ARG A 64 -14.52 -21.77 -20.66
CA ARG A 64 -14.35 -21.73 -19.18
C ARG A 64 -15.14 -22.82 -18.45
N THR A 65 -16.00 -23.56 -19.12
CA THR A 65 -17.05 -24.36 -18.48
C THR A 65 -16.73 -25.85 -18.36
N ASP A 66 -15.80 -26.37 -19.17
CA ASP A 66 -15.53 -27.81 -19.31
C ASP A 66 -14.12 -28.21 -18.88
N ASN A 67 -13.37 -27.31 -18.23
CA ASN A 67 -12.01 -27.55 -17.78
C ASN A 67 -11.67 -26.71 -16.53
N PHE A 68 -10.45 -26.89 -16.04
CA PHE A 68 -9.89 -26.16 -14.90
C PHE A 68 -8.66 -25.33 -15.32
N GLU A 69 -8.61 -24.91 -16.58
CA GLU A 69 -7.56 -24.02 -17.06
C GLU A 69 -7.66 -22.63 -16.41
N GLU A 70 -6.53 -21.92 -16.36
CA GLU A 70 -6.48 -20.59 -15.78
C GLU A 70 -7.31 -19.60 -16.62
N VAL A 71 -8.21 -18.86 -15.96
CA VAL A 71 -9.08 -17.89 -16.65
C VAL A 71 -8.36 -16.58 -16.90
N GLU A 72 -7.55 -16.10 -15.96
CA GLU A 72 -6.73 -14.89 -16.11
C GLU A 72 -5.34 -15.29 -16.60
N LEU A 73 -5.01 -14.99 -17.86
CA LEU A 73 -3.81 -15.51 -18.51
C LEU A 73 -2.54 -14.70 -18.16
N GLY A 74 -2.65 -13.77 -17.23
CA GLY A 74 -1.56 -12.87 -16.82
C GLY A 74 -1.29 -11.72 -17.79
N LEU A 75 -0.67 -10.66 -17.25
CA LEU A 75 -0.19 -9.54 -18.04
C LEU A 75 1.14 -9.89 -18.71
N SER A 76 1.42 -9.27 -19.87
CA SER A 76 2.77 -9.28 -20.42
C SER A 76 3.74 -8.58 -19.47
N ASN A 77 5.03 -8.93 -19.54
CA ASN A 77 6.06 -8.29 -18.71
C ASN A 77 6.04 -6.76 -18.81
N GLU A 78 5.80 -6.22 -20.01
CA GLU A 78 5.69 -4.78 -20.24
C GLU A 78 4.45 -4.18 -19.57
N ALA A 79 3.29 -4.81 -19.73
CA ALA A 79 2.04 -4.35 -19.13
C ALA A 79 2.09 -4.45 -17.59
N ALA A 80 2.66 -5.52 -17.06
CA ALA A 80 2.87 -5.71 -15.62
C ALA A 80 3.79 -4.63 -15.05
N ALA A 81 4.92 -4.35 -15.72
CA ALA A 81 5.84 -3.29 -15.30
C ALA A 81 5.17 -1.90 -15.35
N LYS A 82 4.34 -1.64 -16.39
CA LYS A 82 3.57 -0.39 -16.49
C LYS A 82 2.53 -0.27 -15.39
N GLU A 83 1.80 -1.34 -15.06
CA GLU A 83 0.83 -1.33 -13.95
C GLU A 83 1.52 -1.15 -12.60
N GLY A 84 2.67 -1.78 -12.38
CA GLY A 84 3.47 -1.57 -11.17
C GLY A 84 3.89 -0.11 -10.98
N ARG A 85 4.23 0.58 -12.07
CA ARG A 85 4.54 2.02 -12.07
C ARG A 85 3.33 2.92 -11.81
N ARG A 86 2.09 2.45 -11.99
CA ARG A 86 0.86 3.22 -11.64
C ARG A 86 0.63 3.35 -10.13
N CYS A 87 1.45 2.70 -9.29
CA CYS A 87 1.33 2.77 -7.84
C CYS A 87 1.53 4.21 -7.32
N LEU A 88 0.56 4.70 -6.54
CA LEU A 88 0.62 6.02 -5.88
C LEU A 88 1.53 6.06 -4.64
N GLN A 89 2.16 4.94 -4.29
CA GLN A 89 3.02 4.80 -3.10
C GLN A 89 2.35 5.30 -1.80
N CYS A 90 1.09 4.95 -1.55
CA CYS A 90 0.29 5.53 -0.45
C CYS A 90 0.92 5.38 0.96
N ALA A 91 1.81 4.39 1.15
CA ALA A 91 2.59 4.22 2.36
C ALA A 91 3.46 5.46 2.71
N VAL A 92 3.87 6.25 1.71
CA VAL A 92 4.64 7.49 1.96
C VAL A 92 3.80 8.61 2.54
N ARG A 93 2.47 8.45 2.68
CA ARG A 93 1.58 9.49 3.21
C ARG A 93 2.01 10.00 4.59
N CYS A 94 2.61 9.16 5.42
CA CYS A 94 3.08 9.53 6.75
C CYS A 94 4.41 10.30 6.76
N VAL A 95 5.14 10.31 5.64
CA VAL A 95 6.46 10.96 5.52
C VAL A 95 6.46 12.17 4.59
N ILE A 96 5.43 12.34 3.76
CA ILE A 96 5.23 13.57 2.97
C ILE A 96 4.65 14.70 3.82
N THR A 97 4.76 15.93 3.32
CA THR A 97 4.18 17.13 3.95
C THR A 97 2.70 16.90 4.31
N PRO A 98 2.30 17.10 5.58
CA PRO A 98 0.92 16.89 6.00
C PRO A 98 -0.03 17.83 5.23
N PRO A 99 -1.27 17.40 4.97
CA PRO A 99 -2.25 18.26 4.32
C PRO A 99 -2.53 19.49 5.20
N PRO A 100 -2.89 20.64 4.60
CA PRO A 100 -3.38 21.76 5.38
C PRO A 100 -4.65 21.33 6.14
N LEU A 101 -4.59 21.42 7.47
CA LEU A 101 -5.72 21.09 8.32
C LEU A 101 -6.73 22.25 8.34
N PRO A 102 -8.04 21.96 8.48
CA PRO A 102 -9.04 23.00 8.66
C PRO A 102 -8.74 23.87 9.88
N PRO A 103 -9.29 25.12 9.94
CA PRO A 103 -9.28 25.90 11.17
C PRO A 103 -9.72 25.03 12.35
N LYS A 104 -8.96 25.04 13.46
CA LYS A 104 -9.50 24.55 14.73
C LYS A 104 -10.69 25.45 15.12
N PRO A 105 -11.89 24.90 15.37
CA PRO A 105 -13.01 25.69 15.87
C PRO A 105 -12.57 26.38 17.17
N GLY A 106 -12.80 27.69 17.27
CA GLY A 106 -12.38 28.53 18.40
C GLY A 106 -11.16 29.44 18.17
N LYS A 107 -10.46 29.35 17.03
CA LYS A 107 -9.49 30.38 16.62
C LYS A 107 -10.10 31.28 15.55
N ASN A 108 -10.67 32.41 15.98
CA ASN A 108 -11.26 33.43 15.10
C ASN A 108 -10.29 33.86 14.00
N LYS A 109 -10.53 33.42 12.76
CA LYS A 109 -9.71 33.74 11.57
C LYS A 109 -9.97 35.14 11.00
N HIS A 110 -10.92 35.89 11.54
CA HIS A 110 -11.29 37.21 11.02
C HIS A 110 -10.24 38.32 11.20
N ARG A 111 -9.11 38.07 11.90
CA ARG A 111 -8.11 39.11 12.19
C ARG A 111 -6.77 39.00 11.46
N LEU A 112 -6.55 37.97 10.64
CA LEU A 112 -5.25 37.74 9.99
C LEU A 112 -5.13 38.28 8.55
N ARG A 113 -6.21 38.81 7.97
CA ARG A 113 -6.19 39.33 6.59
C ARG A 113 -5.77 40.79 6.42
N GLN A 114 -5.46 41.53 7.49
CA GLN A 114 -5.15 42.98 7.41
C GLN A 114 -3.67 43.37 7.60
N LYS A 115 -2.72 42.43 7.70
CA LYS A 115 -1.30 42.78 7.91
C LYS A 115 -0.32 42.39 6.79
N VAL A 116 -0.81 42.02 5.61
CA VAL A 116 0.06 41.69 4.45
C VAL A 116 -0.16 42.67 3.27
N ALA A 117 -0.74 43.85 3.53
CA ALA A 117 -0.95 44.89 2.52
C ALA A 117 -0.37 46.25 2.94
N SER A 118 0.75 46.24 3.68
CA SER A 118 1.55 47.44 3.93
C SER A 118 3.02 47.06 4.16
N ARG A 119 3.71 46.73 3.08
CA ARG A 119 5.15 46.88 2.87
C ARG A 119 5.46 46.68 1.41
#